data_AF-A0A1L5F3C7-F1
#
_entry.id   AF-A0A1L5F3C7-F1
#
_cell.length_a   1.000
_cell.length_b   1.000
_cell.length_c   1.000
_cell.angle_alpha   90.00
_cell.angle_beta   90.00
_cell.angle_gamma   90.00
#
_symmetry.space_group_name_H-M   'P 1'
#
loop_
_entity.id
_entity.type
_entity.pdbx_description
1 polymer ?
#
loop_
_entity_poly.entity_id
_entity_poly.type
_entity_poly.pdbx_seq_one_letter_code
_entity_poly.pdbx_strand_id
1 'polypeptide(L)'
;MTPTDSLRTKLRMVLNDRDSKTFTDDELDSLISDADCIYCAASEGWMMKATMQESNVDNPNVYQVGQERYQYSTVTDIANLCYKNAETYKAKCAGRSSFMIGADVEVNL
;
A
#
# COMPACT_ATOMS: atom_id res chain seq x y z
N MET A 1 6.18 16.52 3.48
CA MET A 1 6.46 17.55 2.42
C MET A 1 5.27 18.49 2.24
N THR A 2 5.37 19.63 1.52
CA THR A 2 4.20 20.51 1.33
C THR A 2 3.16 19.90 0.37
N PRO A 3 1.91 19.65 0.81
CA PRO A 3 0.87 19.15 -0.07
C PRO A 3 0.51 20.20 -1.13
N THR A 4 0.44 19.76 -2.37
CA THR A 4 0.00 20.57 -3.50
C THR A 4 -1.02 19.77 -4.31
N ASP A 5 -1.90 20.45 -5.02
CA ASP A 5 -2.97 19.83 -5.82
C ASP A 5 -2.41 18.82 -6.86
N SER A 6 -1.25 19.13 -7.44
CA SER A 6 -0.55 18.24 -8.37
C SER A 6 0.00 16.98 -7.68
N LEU A 7 0.51 17.10 -6.44
CA LEU A 7 0.96 15.94 -5.65
C LEU A 7 -0.22 15.08 -5.19
N ARG A 8 -1.32 15.70 -4.76
CA ARG A 8 -2.56 15.00 -4.38
C ARG A 8 -3.12 14.20 -5.54
N THR A 9 -3.24 14.84 -6.71
CA THR A 9 -3.69 14.18 -7.95
C THR A 9 -2.77 13.02 -8.33
N LYS A 10 -1.45 13.21 -8.23
CA LYS A 10 -0.48 12.15 -8.51
C LYS A 10 -0.59 10.99 -7.52
N LEU A 11 -0.74 11.27 -6.23
CA LEU A 11 -0.92 10.24 -5.21
C LEU A 11 -2.20 9.44 -5.44
N ARG A 12 -3.32 10.10 -5.78
CA ARG A 12 -4.57 9.43 -6.18
C ARG A 12 -4.39 8.49 -7.35
N MET A 13 -3.69 8.91 -8.40
CA MET A 13 -3.41 8.06 -9.55
C MET A 13 -2.57 6.84 -9.16
N VAL A 14 -1.56 7.03 -8.31
CA VAL A 14 -0.67 5.95 -7.85
C VAL A 14 -1.39 4.96 -6.93
N LEU A 15 -2.30 5.44 -6.08
CA LEU A 15 -3.12 4.61 -5.20
C LEU A 15 -4.34 4.00 -5.90
N ASN A 16 -4.50 4.28 -7.20
CA ASN A 16 -5.67 3.91 -7.99
C ASN A 16 -7.00 4.33 -7.31
N ASP A 17 -7.01 5.52 -6.71
CA ASP A 17 -8.16 6.12 -6.01
C ASP A 17 -8.71 7.32 -6.78
N ARG A 18 -9.01 7.12 -8.07
CA ARG A 18 -9.48 8.19 -8.96
C ARG A 18 -10.86 8.73 -8.58
N ASP A 19 -11.66 7.92 -7.91
CA ASP A 19 -13.04 8.24 -7.54
C ASP A 19 -13.14 8.78 -6.10
N SER A 20 -12.01 8.99 -5.41
CA SER A 20 -11.98 9.49 -4.03
C SER A 20 -12.79 8.64 -3.05
N LYS A 21 -12.93 7.34 -3.33
CA LYS A 21 -13.73 6.40 -2.52
C LYS A 21 -12.95 5.84 -1.35
N THR A 22 -11.63 5.80 -1.45
CA THR A 22 -10.76 5.21 -0.44
C THR A 22 -10.14 6.26 0.47
N PHE A 23 -9.71 7.40 -0.09
CA PHE A 23 -9.07 8.46 0.67
C PHE A 23 -9.69 9.83 0.37
N THR A 24 -9.95 10.56 1.44
CA THR A 24 -10.30 11.97 1.40
C THR A 24 -9.10 12.84 1.04
N ASP A 25 -9.37 14.09 0.63
CA ASP A 25 -8.32 15.05 0.32
C ASP A 25 -7.42 15.34 1.54
N ASP A 26 -8.00 15.45 2.73
CA ASP A 26 -7.27 15.69 3.99
C ASP A 26 -6.35 14.51 4.38
N GLU A 27 -6.79 13.27 4.16
CA GLU A 27 -5.97 12.08 4.40
C GLU A 27 -4.78 12.01 3.44
N LEU A 28 -4.99 12.37 2.17
CA LEU A 28 -3.92 12.45 1.19
C LEU A 28 -2.95 13.57 1.52
N ASP A 29 -3.44 14.74 1.94
CA ASP A 29 -2.60 15.85 2.37
C ASP A 29 -1.79 15.50 3.62
N SER A 30 -2.36 14.72 4.54
CA SER A 30 -1.66 14.20 5.72
C SER A 30 -0.55 13.23 5.33
N LEU A 31 -0.85 12.25 4.46
CA LEU A 31 0.14 11.31 3.91
C LEU A 31 1.29 12.03 3.19
N ILE A 32 0.96 13.08 2.42
CA ILE A 32 1.96 13.90 1.74
C ILE A 32 2.74 14.72 2.78
N SER A 33 2.10 15.25 3.82
CA SER A 33 2.77 16.05 4.85
C SER A 33 3.79 15.24 5.64
N ASP A 34 3.45 14.01 6.01
CA ASP A 34 4.31 13.09 6.78
C ASP A 34 5.45 12.50 5.95
N ALA A 35 5.22 12.31 4.64
CA ALA A 35 6.19 11.71 3.75
C ALA A 35 7.31 12.66 3.29
N ASP A 36 8.53 12.13 3.16
CA ASP A 36 9.67 12.80 2.50
C ASP A 36 9.58 12.72 0.96
N CYS A 37 8.86 11.74 0.42
CA CYS A 37 8.76 11.50 -1.02
C CYS A 37 7.36 11.02 -1.46
N ILE A 38 6.95 11.32 -2.69
CA ILE A 38 5.63 10.88 -3.22
C ILE A 38 5.48 9.35 -3.23
N TYR A 39 6.59 8.63 -3.38
CA TYR A 39 6.61 7.16 -3.33
C TYR A 39 6.51 6.63 -1.89
N CYS A 40 6.93 7.41 -0.90
CA CYS A 40 6.78 7.12 0.52
C CYS A 40 5.29 7.18 0.88
N ALA A 41 4.65 8.31 0.55
CA ALA A 41 3.20 8.48 0.72
C ALA A 41 2.39 7.41 -0.03
N ALA A 42 2.83 7.03 -1.24
CA ALA A 42 2.20 5.94 -1.99
C ALA A 42 2.35 4.59 -1.30
N SER A 43 3.53 4.28 -0.74
CA SER A 43 3.74 3.05 0.02
C SER A 43 2.80 2.97 1.21
N GLU A 44 2.70 4.04 1.98
CA GLU A 44 1.83 4.11 3.16
C GLU A 44 0.36 4.01 2.76
N GLY A 45 -0.09 4.71 1.72
CA GLY A 45 -1.45 4.58 1.22
C GLY A 45 -1.77 3.16 0.71
N TRP A 46 -0.82 2.45 0.09
CA TRP A 46 -1.02 1.05 -0.29
C TRP A 46 -1.09 0.10 0.92
N MET A 47 -0.31 0.36 1.98
CA MET A 47 -0.42 -0.37 3.25
C MET A 47 -1.76 -0.14 3.95
N MET A 48 -2.25 1.10 3.98
CA MET A 48 -3.57 1.43 4.52
C MET A 48 -4.66 0.70 3.73
N LYS A 49 -4.57 0.68 2.40
CA LYS A 49 -5.49 -0.10 1.54
C LYS A 49 -5.46 -1.59 1.86
N ALA A 50 -4.29 -2.18 2.05
CA ALA A 50 -4.18 -3.59 2.42
C ALA A 50 -4.89 -3.86 3.76
N THR A 51 -4.61 -3.03 4.76
CA THR A 51 -5.22 -3.12 6.09
C THR A 51 -6.75 -2.96 6.04
N MET A 52 -7.26 -2.07 5.19
CA MET A 52 -8.70 -1.93 4.95
C MET A 52 -9.31 -3.20 4.35
N GLN A 53 -8.64 -3.85 3.40
CA GLN A 53 -9.13 -5.11 2.82
C GLN A 53 -9.15 -6.23 3.85
N GLU A 54 -8.11 -6.31 4.71
CA GLU A 54 -8.07 -7.26 5.82
C GLU A 54 -9.14 -6.97 6.88
N SER A 55 -9.43 -5.70 7.17
CA SER A 55 -10.48 -5.32 8.12
C SER A 55 -11.89 -5.60 7.59
N ASN A 56 -12.09 -5.54 6.27
CA ASN A 56 -13.34 -5.92 5.62
C ASN A 56 -13.57 -7.45 5.58
N VAL A 57 -12.58 -8.26 5.98
CA VAL A 57 -12.76 -9.72 6.15
C VAL A 57 -13.69 -10.04 7.33
N ASP A 58 -13.85 -9.11 8.29
CA ASP A 58 -14.68 -9.32 9.50
C ASP A 58 -16.19 -9.41 9.22
N ASN A 59 -16.64 -9.05 8.00
CA ASN A 59 -17.92 -9.52 7.46
C ASN A 59 -17.65 -10.66 6.47
N PRO A 60 -17.44 -11.90 6.94
CA PRO A 60 -17.38 -13.02 6.04
C PRO A 60 -18.78 -13.18 5.47
N ASN A 61 -18.98 -12.73 4.23
CA ASN A 61 -20.08 -13.18 3.38
C ASN A 61 -19.88 -14.68 3.13
N VAL A 62 -20.09 -15.51 4.17
CA VAL A 62 -20.14 -16.96 4.07
C VAL A 62 -21.47 -17.27 3.42
N TYR A 63 -21.52 -17.21 2.09
CA TYR A 63 -22.58 -17.90 1.37
C TYR A 63 -22.27 -19.40 1.40
N GLN A 64 -22.78 -20.10 2.43
CA GLN A 64 -22.87 -21.56 2.43
C GLN A 64 -23.98 -21.97 1.45
N VAL A 65 -23.60 -22.25 0.22
CA VAL A 65 -24.42 -23.05 -0.71
C VAL A 65 -23.61 -24.27 -1.12
N GLY A 66 -23.88 -25.40 -0.47
CA GLY A 66 -23.34 -26.69 -0.87
C GLY A 66 -21.84 -26.88 -0.63
N GLN A 67 -21.38 -28.09 -0.88
CA GLN A 67 -20.14 -28.71 -0.40
C GLN A 67 -18.87 -28.24 -1.13
N GLU A 68 -18.82 -26.96 -1.53
CA GLU A 68 -17.69 -26.36 -2.24
C GLU A 68 -17.39 -24.95 -1.68
N ARG A 69 -16.36 -24.86 -0.83
CA ARG A 69 -15.88 -23.58 -0.27
C ARG A 69 -14.97 -22.88 -1.29
N TYR A 70 -15.50 -21.97 -2.11
CA TYR A 70 -14.71 -21.09 -2.98
C TYR A 70 -14.87 -19.62 -2.57
N GLN A 71 -14.32 -19.20 -1.43
CA GLN A 71 -14.43 -17.79 -1.02
C GLN A 71 -13.39 -17.33 0.01
N TYR A 72 -12.09 -17.55 -0.24
CA TYR A 72 -11.01 -16.97 0.60
C TYR A 72 -9.76 -16.51 -0.16
N SER A 73 -9.64 -16.82 -1.46
CA SER A 73 -8.48 -16.41 -2.26
C SER A 73 -8.53 -14.91 -2.60
N THR A 74 -9.68 -14.40 -3.06
CA THR A 74 -9.74 -13.07 -3.69
C THR A 74 -9.42 -11.90 -2.76
N VAL A 75 -9.95 -11.85 -1.53
CA VAL A 75 -9.69 -10.72 -0.60
C VAL A 75 -8.24 -10.73 -0.12
N THR A 76 -7.74 -11.91 0.25
CA THR A 76 -6.34 -12.12 0.64
C THR A 76 -5.37 -11.82 -0.51
N ASP A 77 -5.71 -12.21 -1.74
CA ASP A 77 -4.94 -11.88 -2.95
C ASP A 77 -4.89 -10.37 -3.20
N ILE A 78 -6.00 -9.65 -3.00
CA ILE A 78 -6.04 -8.19 -3.14
C ILE A 78 -5.19 -7.51 -2.06
N ALA A 79 -5.28 -7.95 -0.80
CA ALA A 79 -4.43 -7.44 0.28
C ALA A 79 -2.93 -7.68 -0.01
N ASN A 80 -2.59 -8.89 -0.46
CA ASN A 80 -1.21 -9.23 -0.88
C ASN A 80 -0.72 -8.40 -2.06
N LEU A 81 -1.59 -8.09 -3.04
CA LEU A 81 -1.27 -7.19 -4.14
C LEU A 81 -0.98 -5.77 -3.62
N CYS A 82 -1.78 -5.29 -2.67
CA CYS A 82 -1.56 -4.00 -2.02
C CYS A 82 -0.22 -3.97 -1.26
N TYR A 83 0.12 -5.02 -0.51
CA TYR A 83 1.41 -5.13 0.17
C TYR A 83 2.59 -5.13 -0.82
N LYS A 84 2.51 -5.90 -1.92
CA LYS A 84 3.54 -5.88 -2.97
C LYS A 84 3.73 -4.50 -3.60
N ASN A 85 2.62 -3.78 -3.82
CA ASN A 85 2.68 -2.41 -4.32
C ASN A 85 3.33 -1.48 -3.30
N ALA A 86 2.98 -1.60 -2.02
CA ALA A 86 3.60 -0.82 -0.95
C ALA A 86 5.11 -1.04 -0.91
N GLU A 87 5.57 -2.29 -0.89
CA GLU A 87 7.00 -2.62 -0.93
C GLU A 87 7.70 -2.09 -2.18
N THR A 88 7.07 -2.17 -3.34
CA THR A 88 7.61 -1.63 -4.60
C THR A 88 7.83 -0.12 -4.52
N TYR A 89 6.86 0.62 -3.96
CA TYR A 89 6.97 2.06 -3.80
C TYR A 89 7.94 2.45 -2.69
N LYS A 90 8.01 1.68 -1.61
CA LYS A 90 9.03 1.81 -0.56
C LYS A 90 10.44 1.60 -1.10
N ALA A 91 10.64 0.60 -1.95
CA ALA A 91 11.91 0.35 -2.63
C ALA A 91 12.29 1.49 -3.59
N LYS A 92 11.31 2.12 -4.27
CA LYS A 92 11.55 3.30 -5.11
C LYS A 92 11.87 4.56 -4.30
N CYS A 93 11.32 4.67 -3.10
CA CYS A 93 11.73 5.66 -2.11
C CYS A 93 13.19 5.40 -1.68
N ALA A 94 13.46 4.21 -1.14
CA ALA A 94 14.75 3.85 -0.59
C ALA A 94 15.85 3.77 -1.65
N GLY A 95 15.53 3.42 -2.90
CA GLY A 95 16.47 3.36 -4.02
C GLY A 95 17.00 4.73 -4.48
N ARG A 96 16.46 5.84 -3.94
CA ARG A 96 17.10 7.16 -4.05
C ARG A 96 18.19 7.40 -2.99
N SER A 97 18.22 6.59 -1.95
CA SER A 97 19.34 6.48 -1.00
C SER A 97 20.17 5.26 -1.37
N SER A 98 21.34 5.53 -1.93
CA SER A 98 22.44 4.60 -2.19
C SER A 98 22.35 3.28 -1.43
N PHE A 99 22.20 2.19 -2.18
CA PHE A 99 22.31 0.82 -1.70
C PHE A 99 23.75 0.59 -1.18
N MET A 100 24.05 1.02 0.05
CA MET A 100 25.18 0.46 0.80
C MET A 100 24.67 -0.79 1.51
N ILE A 101 24.63 -1.92 0.78
CA ILE A 101 24.65 -3.23 1.43
C ILE A 101 26.07 -3.42 1.95
N GLY A 102 26.31 -2.98 3.19
CA GLY A 102 27.34 -3.53 4.05
C GLY A 102 26.84 -4.86 4.61
N ALA A 103 26.72 -5.88 3.76
CA ALA A 103 26.58 -7.25 4.21
C ALA A 103 27.99 -7.81 4.41
N ASP A 104 28.67 -7.36 5.47
CA ASP A 104 29.73 -8.15 6.09
C ASP A 104 29.01 -9.13 7.04
N VAL A 105 28.44 -10.19 6.45
CA VAL A 105 28.16 -11.40 7.21
C VAL A 105 29.47 -12.17 7.18
N GLU A 106 30.16 -12.15 8.31
CA GLU A 106 31.31 -12.99 8.61
C GLU A 106 30.90 -14.47 8.44
N VAL A 107 31.11 -15.04 7.25
CA VAL A 107 31.16 -16.49 7.09
C VAL A 107 32.59 -16.92 7.31
N ASN A 108 32.84 -17.37 8.55
CA ASN A 108 34.00 -18.18 8.90
C ASN A 108 34.12 -19.36 7.93
N LEU A 109 35.30 -19.50 7.29
CA LEU A 109 35.77 -20.73 6.68
C LEU A 109 37.17 -21.06 7.20
#